data_AF-A0A3P9A2B8-F1
#
_entry.id   AF-A0A3P9A2B8-F1
#
_cell.length_a   1.000
_cell.length_b   1.000
_cell.length_c   1.000
_cell.angle_alpha   90.00
_cell.angle_beta   90.00
_cell.angle_gamma   90.00
#
_symmetry.space_group_name_H-M   'P 1'
#
loop_
_entity.id
_entity.type
_entity.pdbx_description
1 polymer ?
#
loop_
_entity_poly.entity_id
_entity_poly.type
_entity_poly.pdbx_seq_one_letter_code
_entity_poly.pdbx_strand_id
1 'polypeptide(L)'
;MKCTTQNLFTPSCVSSPNTDSMQPITVESALIEKLKMAESSTEITFKKNTVSKLLLNFFKEEKTKVSSDAVLLMAEMLYVFVEEAAQRTIKQAVAEDCDKMDIEHFEKILPQLLLDF
;
A
#
# COMPACT_ATOMS: atom_id res chain seq x y z
N MET A 1 -47.93 4.55 -37.31
CA MET A 1 -46.96 4.01 -38.30
C MET A 1 -45.97 3.14 -37.56
N LYS A 2 -45.72 1.94 -38.09
CA LYS A 2 -44.89 0.90 -37.47
C LYS A 2 -43.42 1.32 -37.48
N CYS A 3 -42.69 1.04 -36.41
CA CYS A 3 -41.32 0.57 -36.58
C CYS A 3 -41.13 -0.67 -35.73
N THR A 4 -40.62 -1.70 -36.40
CA THR A 4 -40.66 -3.11 -36.07
C THR A 4 -39.38 -3.50 -35.34
N THR A 5 -39.54 -4.23 -34.24
CA THR A 5 -38.72 -5.32 -33.69
C THR A 5 -37.51 -5.75 -34.52
N GLN A 6 -36.33 -5.88 -33.89
CA GLN A 6 -35.67 -7.18 -33.65
C GLN A 6 -34.79 -7.12 -32.40
N ASN A 7 -35.27 -7.75 -31.33
CA ASN A 7 -34.45 -8.37 -30.29
C ASN A 7 -33.57 -9.45 -30.95
N LEU A 8 -32.38 -9.71 -30.38
CA LEU A 8 -31.91 -11.08 -30.09
C LEU A 8 -30.59 -10.98 -29.29
N PHE A 9 -30.68 -11.14 -27.96
CA PHE A 9 -29.84 -12.01 -27.12
C PHE A 9 -30.03 -11.63 -25.63
N THR A 10 -31.02 -12.26 -25.00
CA THR A 10 -30.89 -12.77 -23.63
C THR A 10 -30.42 -14.24 -23.74
N PRO A 11 -30.10 -15.01 -22.68
CA PRO A 11 -30.13 -14.75 -21.23
C PRO A 11 -28.77 -15.15 -20.57
N SER A 12 -28.49 -15.02 -19.28
CA SER A 12 -28.95 -15.95 -18.24
C SER A 12 -28.27 -15.59 -16.94
N CYS A 13 -29.06 -15.29 -15.91
CA CYS A 13 -28.60 -15.36 -14.52
C CYS A 13 -28.43 -16.85 -14.15
N VAL A 14 -27.24 -17.26 -13.72
CA VAL A 14 -27.03 -18.43 -12.87
C VAL A 14 -26.19 -17.98 -11.68
N SER A 15 -26.69 -18.30 -10.51
CA SER A 15 -26.32 -17.82 -9.18
C SER A 15 -25.27 -18.68 -8.48
N SER A 16 -24.43 -18.02 -7.65
CA SER A 16 -23.91 -18.40 -6.30
C SER A 16 -22.36 -18.42 -6.19
N PRO A 17 -21.78 -18.39 -4.97
CA PRO A 17 -21.87 -17.35 -3.94
C PRO A 17 -20.48 -17.00 -3.34
N ASN A 18 -20.46 -16.04 -2.41
CA ASN A 18 -19.41 -15.73 -1.41
C ASN A 18 -18.53 -14.49 -1.67
N THR A 19 -18.99 -13.38 -1.09
CA THR A 19 -18.25 -12.50 -0.16
C THR A 19 -16.74 -12.30 -0.41
N ASP A 20 -16.39 -11.14 -0.97
CA ASP A 20 -15.60 -10.19 -0.18
C ASP A 20 -15.88 -8.76 -0.66
N SER A 21 -16.58 -8.01 0.18
CA SER A 21 -16.83 -6.60 -0.01
C SER A 21 -15.54 -5.84 0.26
N MET A 22 -14.73 -5.58 -0.77
CA MET A 22 -13.65 -4.61 -0.67
C MET A 22 -14.28 -3.22 -0.57
N GLN A 23 -14.58 -2.82 0.67
CA GLN A 23 -15.29 -1.57 0.92
C GLN A 23 -14.43 -0.38 0.50
N PRO A 24 -15.05 0.64 -0.11
CA PRO A 24 -14.38 1.88 -0.45
C PRO A 24 -13.90 2.58 0.83
N ILE A 25 -12.57 2.71 1.02
CA ILE A 25 -11.99 3.46 2.14
C ILE A 25 -12.24 4.94 1.89
N THR A 26 -13.38 5.45 2.36
CA THR A 26 -13.72 6.87 2.34
C THR A 26 -12.66 7.65 3.13
N VAL A 27 -11.90 8.54 2.49
CA VAL A 27 -11.05 9.53 3.18
C VAL A 27 -11.91 10.63 3.81
N GLU A 28 -12.72 10.25 4.77
CA GLU A 28 -13.13 11.22 5.79
C GLU A 28 -12.05 11.20 6.85
N SER A 29 -11.25 12.27 6.89
CA SER A 29 -10.64 13.00 8.02
C SER A 29 -10.36 12.32 9.38
N ALA A 30 -11.07 11.25 9.75
CA ALA A 30 -10.86 10.43 10.95
C ALA A 30 -9.66 9.48 10.88
N LEU A 31 -9.15 9.09 9.70
CA LEU A 31 -8.03 8.13 9.63
C LEU A 31 -6.69 8.81 9.99
N ILE A 32 -6.52 10.09 9.63
CA ILE A 32 -5.34 10.89 9.98
C ILE A 32 -5.35 11.26 11.47
N GLU A 33 -6.54 11.53 12.05
CA GLU A 33 -6.67 11.80 13.49
C GLU A 33 -6.53 10.53 14.35
N LYS A 34 -7.04 9.38 13.87
CA LYS A 34 -6.84 8.08 14.53
C LYS A 34 -5.39 7.60 14.49
N LEU A 35 -4.65 7.90 13.43
CA LEU A 35 -3.20 7.63 13.37
C LEU A 35 -2.40 8.52 14.33
N LYS A 36 -2.89 9.72 14.67
CA LYS A 36 -2.27 10.59 15.68
C LYS A 36 -2.60 10.23 17.13
N MET A 37 -3.68 9.50 17.39
CA MET A 37 -4.18 9.22 18.74
C MET A 37 -4.06 7.75 19.20
N ALA A 38 -3.54 6.86 18.36
CA ALA A 38 -3.27 5.46 18.71
C ALA A 38 -1.78 5.24 19.06
N GLU A 39 -1.25 6.04 19.97
CA GLU A 39 0.01 5.72 20.66
C GLU A 39 -0.28 4.67 21.74
N SER A 40 -0.55 3.44 21.31
CA SER A 40 -0.39 2.25 22.15
C SER A 40 0.92 1.59 21.73
N SER A 41 1.94 1.78 22.57
CA SER A 41 3.36 1.45 22.43
C SER A 41 3.68 -0.01 22.05
N THR A 42 3.33 -0.41 20.84
CA THR A 42 4.02 -1.47 20.10
C THR A 42 4.69 -0.78 18.93
N GLU A 43 6.00 -0.59 19.02
CA GLU A 43 6.86 -0.12 17.94
C GLU A 43 6.63 -1.02 16.72
N ILE A 44 5.89 -0.52 15.72
CA ILE A 44 5.58 -1.26 14.50
C ILE A 44 6.87 -1.29 13.70
N THR A 45 7.65 -2.37 13.84
CA THR A 45 8.93 -2.52 13.14
C THR A 45 9.01 -3.87 12.42
N PHE A 46 9.92 -3.95 11.45
CA PHE A 46 10.18 -5.19 10.73
C PHE A 46 10.92 -6.19 11.61
N LYS A 47 10.48 -7.46 11.58
CA LYS A 47 11.18 -8.54 12.29
C LYS A 47 12.63 -8.63 11.81
N LYS A 48 13.57 -8.52 12.74
CA LYS A 48 15.02 -8.62 12.49
C LYS A 48 15.42 -9.81 11.60
N ASN A 49 14.86 -11.00 11.86
CA ASN A 49 15.17 -12.20 11.07
C ASN A 49 14.74 -12.07 9.60
N THR A 50 13.65 -11.35 9.32
CA THR A 50 13.18 -11.09 7.96
C THR A 50 14.12 -10.13 7.25
N VAL A 51 14.46 -9.01 7.89
CA VAL A 51 15.40 -8.02 7.33
C VAL A 51 16.76 -8.65 7.08
N SER A 52 17.27 -9.46 8.01
CA SER A 52 18.53 -10.18 7.83
C SER A 52 18.51 -11.11 6.60
N LYS A 53 17.45 -11.92 6.44
CA LYS A 53 17.31 -12.80 5.26
C LYS A 53 17.15 -12.01 3.96
N LEU A 54 16.40 -10.90 4.00
CA LEU A 54 16.22 -10.01 2.86
C LEU A 54 17.57 -9.46 2.38
N LEU A 55 18.38 -8.91 3.29
CA LEU A 55 19.71 -8.36 2.97
C LEU A 55 20.63 -9.43 2.39
N LEU A 56 20.70 -10.61 3.03
CA LEU A 56 21.54 -11.72 2.59
C LEU A 56 21.16 -12.24 1.19
N ASN A 57 19.89 -12.14 0.80
CA ASN A 57 19.42 -12.56 -0.53
C ASN A 57 19.98 -11.70 -1.68
N PHE A 58 20.35 -10.44 -1.42
CA PHE A 58 20.82 -9.52 -2.45
C PHE A 58 22.35 -9.33 -2.46
N PHE A 59 23.09 -9.92 -1.52
CA PHE A 59 24.56 -9.87 -1.56
C PHE A 59 25.13 -10.81 -2.63
N LYS A 60 26.08 -10.30 -3.41
CA LYS A 60 26.75 -11.06 -4.47
C LYS A 60 27.78 -12.06 -3.92
N GLU A 61 28.28 -11.81 -2.72
CA GLU A 61 29.38 -12.54 -2.10
C GLU A 61 28.89 -13.23 -0.83
N GLU A 62 29.02 -14.56 -0.78
CA GLU A 62 28.43 -15.44 0.24
C GLU A 62 28.98 -15.19 1.65
N LYS A 63 30.25 -14.77 1.75
CA LYS A 63 30.87 -14.45 3.05
C LYS A 63 30.41 -13.12 3.66
N THR A 64 29.58 -12.34 2.96
CA THR A 64 29.09 -11.05 3.45
C THR A 64 28.17 -11.26 4.66
N LYS A 65 28.49 -10.59 5.77
CA LYS A 65 27.71 -10.65 7.01
C LYS A 65 27.31 -9.24 7.43
N VAL A 66 26.14 -9.13 8.04
CA VAL A 66 25.61 -7.88 8.59
C VAL A 66 25.55 -8.01 10.10
N SER A 67 26.05 -7.01 10.83
CA SER A 67 26.02 -7.01 12.29
C SER A 67 24.58 -6.93 12.81
N SER A 68 24.35 -7.42 14.03
CA SER A 68 23.04 -7.39 14.69
C SER A 68 22.40 -6.00 14.68
N ASP A 69 23.22 -4.99 14.92
CA ASP A 69 22.80 -3.61 15.12
C ASP A 69 22.52 -2.94 13.78
N ALA A 70 23.32 -3.25 12.76
CA ALA A 70 23.03 -2.82 11.40
C ALA A 70 21.70 -3.41 10.89
N VAL A 71 21.35 -4.65 11.23
CA VAL A 71 20.03 -5.21 10.87
C VAL A 71 18.89 -4.45 11.55
N LEU A 72 19.06 -4.01 12.80
CA LEU A 72 18.06 -3.19 13.49
C LEU A 72 17.91 -1.80 12.83
N LEU A 73 19.02 -1.15 12.52
CA LEU A 73 19.01 0.12 11.79
C LEU A 73 18.35 -0.01 10.41
N MET A 74 18.60 -1.11 9.70
CA MET A 74 17.93 -1.39 8.42
C MET A 74 16.44 -1.67 8.60
N ALA A 75 16.00 -2.25 9.72
CA ALA A 75 14.58 -2.44 10.01
C ALA A 75 13.87 -1.09 10.15
N GLU A 76 14.48 -0.16 10.89
CA GLU A 76 13.95 1.21 11.03
C GLU A 76 14.00 1.99 9.72
N MET A 77 15.08 1.87 8.94
CA MET A 77 15.16 2.51 7.61
C MET A 77 14.06 2.01 6.68
N LEU A 78 13.78 0.70 6.66
CA LEU A 78 12.69 0.13 5.87
C LEU A 78 11.33 0.61 6.37
N TYR A 79 11.16 0.79 7.67
CA TYR A 79 9.93 1.33 8.26
C TYR A 79 9.69 2.75 7.76
N VAL A 80 10.69 3.63 7.89
CA VAL A 80 10.63 5.01 7.40
C VAL A 80 10.35 5.06 5.90
N PHE A 81 10.98 4.19 5.09
CA PHE A 81 10.71 4.12 3.65
C PHE A 81 9.23 3.82 3.33
N VAL A 82 8.64 2.85 4.02
CA VAL A 82 7.22 2.48 3.82
C VAL A 82 6.28 3.55 4.35
N GLU A 83 6.60 4.15 5.49
CA GLU A 83 5.82 5.25 6.06
C GLU A 83 5.83 6.48 5.15
N GLU A 84 7.00 6.89 4.64
CA GLU A 84 7.14 7.99 3.68
C GLU A 84 6.35 7.74 2.40
N ALA A 85 6.44 6.53 1.85
CA ALA A 85 5.65 6.11 0.70
C ALA A 85 4.14 6.28 0.95
N ALA A 86 3.63 5.77 2.08
CA ALA A 86 2.22 5.85 2.42
C ALA A 86 1.76 7.31 2.62
N GLN A 87 2.51 8.08 3.42
CA GLN A 87 2.16 9.47 3.72
C GLN A 87 2.17 10.35 2.46
N ARG A 88 3.15 10.18 1.56
CA ARG A 88 3.21 10.93 0.30
C ARG A 88 2.07 10.55 -0.65
N THR A 89 1.70 9.27 -0.69
CA THR A 89 0.55 8.81 -1.50
C THR A 89 -0.76 9.41 -1.00
N ILE A 90 -0.97 9.44 0.32
CA ILE A 90 -2.14 10.09 0.93
C ILE A 90 -2.15 11.58 0.59
N LYS A 91 -1.01 12.28 0.74
CA LYS A 91 -0.89 13.70 0.37
C LYS A 91 -1.21 13.94 -1.11
N GLN A 92 -0.79 13.03 -1.99
CA GLN A 92 -1.08 13.12 -3.42
C GLN A 92 -2.57 12.95 -3.72
N ALA A 93 -3.24 11.97 -3.10
CA ALA A 93 -4.69 11.79 -3.25
C ALA A 93 -5.49 13.00 -2.74
N VAL A 94 -5.09 13.56 -1.59
CA VAL A 94 -5.69 14.79 -1.05
C VAL A 94 -5.47 15.99 -1.97
N ALA A 95 -4.28 16.11 -2.57
CA ALA A 95 -3.96 17.20 -3.51
C ALA A 95 -4.77 17.12 -4.81
N GLU A 96 -5.25 15.92 -5.17
CA GLU A 96 -6.11 15.68 -6.35
C GLU A 96 -7.61 15.64 -6.00
N ASP A 97 -7.98 16.06 -4.78
CA ASP A 97 -9.36 16.09 -4.28
C ASP A 97 -10.05 14.71 -4.42
N CYS A 98 -9.28 13.63 -4.24
CA CYS A 98 -9.73 12.27 -4.37
C CYS A 98 -10.09 11.68 -3.01
N ASP A 99 -11.29 11.10 -2.92
CA ASP A 99 -11.81 10.50 -1.69
C ASP A 99 -11.12 9.18 -1.30
N LYS A 100 -10.18 8.69 -2.12
CA LYS A 100 -9.48 7.41 -1.94
C LYS A 100 -8.05 7.48 -2.43
N MET A 101 -7.22 6.66 -1.79
CA MET A 101 -5.87 6.39 -2.24
C MET A 101 -5.89 5.26 -3.27
N ASP A 102 -5.75 5.60 -4.54
CA ASP A 102 -5.52 4.65 -5.64
C ASP A 102 -4.04 4.56 -6.05
N ILE A 103 -3.69 3.53 -6.84
CA ILE A 103 -2.30 3.23 -7.25
C ILE A 103 -1.68 4.34 -8.09
N GLU A 104 -2.48 5.07 -8.86
CA GLU A 104 -2.05 6.19 -9.70
C GLU A 104 -1.40 7.32 -8.87
N HIS A 105 -1.87 7.53 -7.64
CA HIS A 105 -1.26 8.50 -6.72
C HIS A 105 0.14 8.05 -6.28
N PHE A 106 0.33 6.74 -6.09
CA PHE A 106 1.63 6.18 -5.69
C PHE A 106 2.63 6.29 -6.86
N GLU A 107 2.20 5.99 -8.08
CA GLU A 107 3.03 6.12 -9.28
C GLU A 107 3.53 7.56 -9.49
N LYS A 108 2.73 8.57 -9.14
CA LYS A 108 3.13 9.98 -9.22
C LYS A 108 4.21 10.37 -8.22
N ILE A 109 4.17 9.84 -7.00
CA ILE A 109 5.18 10.16 -5.97
C ILE A 109 6.44 9.30 -6.07
N LEU A 110 6.37 8.17 -6.78
CA LEU A 110 7.44 7.18 -6.87
C LEU A 110 8.78 7.74 -7.37
N PRO A 111 8.84 8.61 -8.41
CA PRO A 111 10.10 9.16 -8.88
C PRO A 111 10.86 9.92 -7.79
N GLN A 112 10.17 10.75 -7.01
CA GLN A 112 10.82 11.51 -5.93
C GLN A 112 11.14 10.63 -4.73
N LEU A 113 10.24 9.68 -4.39
CA LEU A 113 10.49 8.72 -3.32
C LEU A 113 11.80 7.94 -3.55
N LEU A 114 12.07 7.52 -4.79
CA LEU A 114 13.29 6.79 -5.14
C LEU A 114 14.55 7.67 -5.25
N LEU A 115 14.41 9.00 -5.33
CA LEU A 115 15.55 9.92 -5.31
C LEU A 115 15.97 10.32 -3.89
N ASP A 116 15.06 10.19 -2.93
CA ASP A 116 15.32 10.54 -1.54
C ASP A 116 16.06 9.41 -0.78
N PHE A 117 16.11 8.20 -1.34
CA PHE A 117 16.74 7.00 -0.77
C PHE A 117 17.79 6.41 -1.72
#